data_AF-A0A9E7YU55-F1
#
_entry.id   AF-A0A9E7YU55-F1
#
_cell.length_a   1.000
_cell.length_b   1.000
_cell.length_c   1.000
_cell.angle_alpha   90.00
_cell.angle_beta   90.00
_cell.angle_gamma   90.00
#
_symmetry.space_group_name_H-M   'P 1'
#
loop_
_entity.id
_entity.type
_entity.pdbx_description
1 polymer ?
#
loop_
_entity_poly.entity_id
_entity_poly.type
_entity_poly.pdbx_seq_one_letter_code
_entity_poly.pdbx_strand_id
1 'polypeptide(L)'
;MDQRPYATMVTNFDSTEQKRSWERLLQKAQSQEDEQSSAQNISSATLPSIEELWLKNSNTRTCESLLNAHTSFATYFAGIIRTAYLYCPQIMLSDAEVCDGLFFLSLGPNTVNSLLGKSYKDGPSIIISGRCDSFEECLFNFTLSTVGAVQAKAQKAAKRDDYLHNAIERCPAMPDQYTIRPLEYCALGCTISYTDALSQPAEFYQKLTEKINLWKQQQIGNLPEIISFAFSSFFEKPEDTYAYLAQRWRDWLNAVACGLVLYENQNAEDVRNRINKGREEQIKNMDFDKLFARYSRQNNLILETHLKTKKPFGTKTSDALETLHQVAEMPQRSEAFAYIDKKYPDKLGIVEAHTGKTPTEKIPDGTDGTDSTPNQLLKSWYQFVYQRTLATHLGACLIAVAATPNAYEQIAGRSMADFIEEEAGIFRKMVRSFKHLTTANPSSSLTLSGSITKILGGMPYHVFSCFCYEARTTIDNWRNCSPTTPLRTQKLHTRNTAYLIQKASEEVSLLDDAKGMRNKTALTFVLALISVFCDQIWFNDGTVPLWLVVIVTWFVSVVPDFGELFAWIRGVHSSAKTVVFMGD
;
A
#
# COMPACT_ATOMS: atom_id res chain seq x y z
N MET A 1 -24.93 -16.48 -8.93
CA MET A 1 -25.12 -15.08 -8.47
C MET A 1 -23.90 -14.79 -7.63
N ASP A 2 -22.86 -14.31 -8.30
CA ASP A 2 -21.54 -14.21 -7.71
C ASP A 2 -21.58 -13.00 -6.76
N GLN A 3 -21.37 -13.24 -5.46
CA GLN A 3 -21.49 -12.19 -4.47
C GLN A 3 -20.35 -11.19 -4.65
N ARG A 4 -20.69 -9.90 -4.74
CA ARG A 4 -19.70 -8.82 -4.74
C ARG A 4 -18.83 -8.94 -3.48
N PRO A 5 -17.52 -8.63 -3.55
CA PRO A 5 -16.68 -8.59 -2.35
C PRO A 5 -17.29 -7.59 -1.36
N TYR A 6 -17.46 -8.02 -0.10
CA TYR A 6 -18.06 -7.20 0.95
C TYR A 6 -17.26 -5.93 1.22
N ALA A 7 -15.93 -6.09 1.30
CA ALA A 7 -14.95 -5.04 1.45
C ALA A 7 -13.64 -5.43 0.76
N THR A 8 -12.73 -4.47 0.61
CA THR A 8 -11.38 -4.70 0.08
C THR A 8 -10.30 -4.28 1.08
N MET A 9 -9.25 -5.09 1.22
CA MET A 9 -8.01 -4.70 1.92
C MET A 9 -6.99 -4.24 0.89
N VAL A 10 -6.18 -3.22 1.21
CA VAL A 10 -5.18 -2.69 0.26
C VAL A 10 -3.79 -2.95 0.80
N THR A 11 -2.92 -3.63 0.04
CA THR A 11 -1.56 -3.99 0.48
C THR A 11 -0.71 -2.78 0.85
N ASN A 12 -0.97 -1.63 0.22
CA ASN A 12 -0.35 -0.33 0.50
C ASN A 12 -0.68 0.24 1.90
N PHE A 13 -1.75 -0.23 2.55
CA PHE A 13 -2.17 0.22 3.87
C PHE A 13 -1.52 -0.55 5.02
N ASP A 14 -0.69 -1.55 4.72
CA ASP A 14 0.19 -2.15 5.71
C ASP A 14 1.11 -1.10 6.35
N SER A 15 1.17 -1.03 7.68
CA SER A 15 1.98 -0.04 8.40
C SER A 15 3.45 -0.02 7.95
N THR A 16 4.02 -1.19 7.60
CA THR A 16 5.41 -1.29 7.12
C THR A 16 5.55 -0.74 5.69
N GLU A 17 4.56 -0.93 4.81
CA GLU A 17 4.55 -0.32 3.46
C GLU A 17 4.21 1.18 3.50
N GLN A 18 3.40 1.62 4.47
CA GLN A 18 3.17 3.04 4.75
C GLN A 18 4.48 3.73 5.15
N LYS A 19 5.25 3.17 6.12
CA LYS A 19 6.58 3.65 6.52
C LYS A 19 7.54 3.73 5.33
N ARG A 20 7.73 2.63 4.59
CA ARG A 20 8.59 2.59 3.39
C ARG A 20 8.19 3.63 2.34
N SER A 21 6.90 3.85 2.14
CA SER A 21 6.39 4.80 1.14
C SER A 21 6.56 6.25 1.60
N TRP A 22 6.41 6.51 2.90
CA TRP A 22 6.69 7.80 3.52
C TRP A 22 8.17 8.16 3.46
N GLU A 23 9.08 7.24 3.81
CA GLU A 23 10.53 7.43 3.73
C GLU A 23 10.97 7.80 2.29
N ARG A 24 10.45 7.10 1.28
CA ARG A 24 10.69 7.41 -0.15
C ARG A 24 10.14 8.78 -0.57
N LEU A 25 9.08 9.29 0.07
CA LEU A 25 8.53 10.62 -0.21
C LEU A 25 9.31 11.71 0.52
N LEU A 26 9.75 11.45 1.75
CA LEU A 26 10.59 12.34 2.56
C LEU A 26 11.94 12.56 1.88
N GLN A 27 12.58 11.50 1.37
CA GLN A 27 13.80 11.60 0.57
C GLN A 27 13.61 12.48 -0.68
N LYS A 28 12.50 12.30 -1.41
CA LYS A 28 12.19 13.11 -2.60
C LYS A 28 11.90 14.57 -2.26
N ALA A 29 11.20 14.82 -1.16
CA ALA A 29 10.93 16.17 -0.67
C ALA A 29 12.23 16.87 -0.24
N GLN A 30 13.12 16.16 0.47
CA GLN A 30 14.44 16.69 0.85
C GLN A 30 15.27 17.03 -0.38
N SER A 31 15.35 16.16 -1.39
CA SER A 31 16.07 16.47 -2.63
C SER A 31 15.51 17.70 -3.36
N GLN A 32 14.19 17.93 -3.30
CA GLN A 32 13.56 19.12 -3.88
C GLN A 32 13.91 20.40 -3.10
N GLU A 33 13.92 20.35 -1.75
CA GLU A 33 14.39 21.45 -0.91
C GLU A 33 15.88 21.74 -1.13
N ASP A 34 16.72 20.70 -1.26
CA ASP A 34 18.15 20.83 -1.53
C ASP A 34 18.43 21.47 -2.90
N GLU A 35 17.71 21.05 -3.95
CA GLU A 35 17.76 21.64 -5.30
C GLU A 35 17.30 23.11 -5.29
N GLN A 36 16.18 23.42 -4.63
CA GLN A 36 15.64 24.77 -4.56
C GLN A 36 16.53 25.72 -3.75
N SER A 37 17.05 25.25 -2.62
CA SER A 37 17.96 26.01 -1.74
C SER A 37 19.30 26.29 -2.43
N SER A 38 19.82 25.31 -3.18
CA SER A 38 21.00 25.47 -4.03
C SER A 38 20.76 26.52 -5.13
N ALA A 39 19.60 26.51 -5.78
CA ALA A 39 19.24 27.51 -6.80
C ALA A 39 19.07 28.93 -6.21
N GLN A 40 18.72 29.05 -4.93
CA GLN A 40 18.51 30.32 -4.23
C GLN A 40 19.74 30.80 -3.43
N ASN A 41 20.80 29.99 -3.32
CA ASN A 41 21.97 30.21 -2.44
C ASN A 41 21.60 30.37 -0.95
N ILE A 42 20.65 29.57 -0.47
CA ILE A 42 20.20 29.54 0.93
C ILE A 42 20.56 28.17 1.54
N SER A 43 20.68 28.08 2.87
CA SER A 43 20.80 26.78 3.56
C SER A 43 19.53 25.96 3.34
N SER A 44 19.69 24.70 2.93
CA SER A 44 18.56 23.76 2.89
C SER A 44 17.97 23.56 4.28
N ALA A 45 16.65 23.41 4.34
CA ALA A 45 15.95 23.02 5.54
C ALA A 45 15.92 21.48 5.63
N THR A 46 16.41 20.94 6.75
CA THR A 46 16.27 19.51 7.03
C THR A 46 14.80 19.20 7.36
N LEU A 47 14.19 18.31 6.60
CA LEU A 47 12.83 17.84 6.87
C LEU A 47 12.80 16.89 8.08
N PRO A 48 11.74 16.93 8.91
CA PRO A 48 11.63 16.11 10.11
C PRO A 48 11.59 14.61 9.79
N SER A 49 12.34 13.84 10.57
CA SER A 49 12.27 12.39 10.60
C SER A 49 10.95 11.88 11.17
N ILE A 50 10.66 10.59 11.00
CA ILE A 50 9.40 9.96 11.48
C ILE A 50 9.23 10.12 13.01
N GLU A 51 10.32 10.04 13.77
CA GLU A 51 10.34 10.21 15.23
C GLU A 51 9.89 11.62 15.68
N GLU A 52 10.13 12.64 14.85
CA GLU A 52 9.90 14.06 15.16
C GLU A 52 8.50 14.56 14.74
N LEU A 53 7.78 13.79 13.92
CA LEU A 53 6.47 14.18 13.35
C LEU A 53 5.42 14.50 14.42
N TRP A 54 5.46 13.81 15.55
CA TRP A 54 4.39 13.79 16.55
C TRP A 54 4.46 14.93 17.56
N LEU A 55 5.54 15.72 17.53
CA LEU A 55 5.73 16.87 18.40
C LEU A 55 4.67 17.93 18.11
N LYS A 56 3.88 18.25 19.14
CA LYS A 56 2.87 19.31 19.07
C LYS A 56 2.75 20.06 20.39
N ASN A 57 3.08 21.34 20.33
CA ASN A 57 2.92 22.29 21.43
C ASN A 57 2.33 23.62 20.91
N SER A 58 2.40 24.70 21.68
CA SER A 58 1.86 26.00 21.29
C SER A 58 2.53 26.61 20.05
N ASN A 59 3.79 26.28 19.80
CA ASN A 59 4.64 26.93 18.80
C ASN A 59 4.99 26.02 17.62
N THR A 60 4.98 24.70 17.82
CA THR A 60 5.44 23.69 16.87
C THR A 60 4.34 22.68 16.56
N ARG A 61 4.16 22.34 15.27
CA ARG A 61 3.24 21.31 14.78
C ARG A 61 3.86 20.53 13.63
N THR A 62 4.84 19.68 13.93
CA THR A 62 5.79 19.15 12.94
C THR A 62 5.11 18.45 11.75
N CYS A 63 4.25 17.47 11.99
CA CYS A 63 3.52 16.77 10.93
C CYS A 63 2.56 17.67 10.14
N GLU A 64 1.81 18.55 10.81
CA GLU A 64 0.89 19.49 10.13
C GLU A 64 1.66 20.43 9.18
N SER A 65 2.81 20.97 9.61
CA SER A 65 3.68 21.81 8.77
C SER A 65 4.26 21.04 7.59
N LEU A 66 4.78 19.82 7.79
CA LEU A 66 5.32 18.99 6.72
C LEU A 66 4.27 18.68 5.64
N LEU A 67 3.06 18.27 6.04
CA LEU A 67 1.97 17.96 5.12
C LEU A 67 1.46 19.17 4.34
N ASN A 68 1.48 20.36 4.96
CA ASN A 68 1.10 21.62 4.30
C ASN A 68 2.16 22.10 3.30
N ALA A 69 3.45 21.95 3.62
CA ALA A 69 4.55 22.29 2.72
C ALA A 69 4.65 21.31 1.54
N HIS A 70 4.59 20.00 1.81
CA HIS A 70 4.76 18.95 0.81
C HIS A 70 3.44 18.19 0.58
N THR A 71 2.58 18.79 -0.26
CA THR A 71 1.29 18.19 -0.67
C THR A 71 1.44 16.84 -1.40
N SER A 72 2.65 16.46 -1.81
CA SER A 72 2.99 15.16 -2.41
C SER A 72 2.61 13.96 -1.53
N PHE A 73 2.71 14.08 -0.20
CA PHE A 73 2.31 13.03 0.75
C PHE A 73 0.80 12.77 0.71
N ALA A 74 0.00 13.84 0.84
CA ALA A 74 -1.45 13.76 0.73
C ALA A 74 -1.88 13.28 -0.67
N THR A 75 -1.26 13.79 -1.73
CA THR A 75 -1.50 13.42 -3.14
C THR A 75 -1.24 11.93 -3.41
N TYR A 76 -0.15 11.39 -2.86
CA TYR A 76 0.20 9.97 -2.99
C TYR A 76 -0.86 9.07 -2.34
N PHE A 77 -1.19 9.36 -1.08
CA PHE A 77 -2.20 8.59 -0.34
C PHE A 77 -3.61 8.75 -0.95
N ALA A 78 -3.96 9.96 -1.40
CA ALA A 78 -5.19 10.25 -2.13
C ALA A 78 -5.36 9.33 -3.35
N GLY A 79 -4.30 9.15 -4.14
CA GLY A 79 -4.33 8.29 -5.31
C GLY A 79 -4.65 6.85 -4.95
N ILE A 80 -3.99 6.33 -3.92
CA ILE A 80 -4.19 4.95 -3.45
C ILE A 80 -5.62 4.74 -2.97
N ILE A 81 -6.09 5.56 -2.03
CA ILE A 81 -7.39 5.37 -1.39
C ILE A 81 -8.56 5.61 -2.34
N ARG A 82 -8.44 6.56 -3.27
CA ARG A 82 -9.45 6.80 -4.31
C ARG A 82 -9.53 5.65 -5.31
N THR A 83 -8.41 5.11 -5.78
CA THR A 83 -8.41 3.93 -6.65
C THR A 83 -9.05 2.72 -5.96
N ALA A 84 -8.72 2.48 -4.68
CA ALA A 84 -9.34 1.43 -3.89
C ALA A 84 -10.86 1.64 -3.74
N TYR A 85 -11.30 2.86 -3.44
CA TYR A 85 -12.72 3.21 -3.30
C TYR A 85 -13.52 3.08 -4.60
N LEU A 86 -12.92 3.40 -5.75
CA LEU A 86 -13.56 3.14 -7.05
C LEU A 86 -13.76 1.64 -7.28
N TYR A 87 -12.81 0.80 -6.84
CA TYR A 87 -12.91 -0.66 -6.95
C TYR A 87 -13.94 -1.26 -5.98
N CYS A 88 -13.89 -0.88 -4.71
CA CYS A 88 -14.86 -1.29 -3.69
C CYS A 88 -15.20 -0.11 -2.78
N PRO A 89 -16.49 0.24 -2.60
CA PRO A 89 -16.88 1.38 -1.76
C PRO A 89 -16.67 1.15 -0.26
N GLN A 90 -16.28 -0.08 0.14
CA GLN A 90 -15.93 -0.47 1.49
C GLN A 90 -14.45 -0.91 1.54
N ILE A 91 -13.64 -0.13 2.24
CA ILE A 91 -12.22 -0.40 2.46
C ILE A 91 -12.07 -0.92 3.89
N MET A 92 -11.55 -2.14 4.02
CA MET A 92 -11.28 -2.77 5.30
C MET A 92 -9.81 -2.57 5.69
N LEU A 93 -9.61 -2.15 6.94
CA LEU A 93 -8.33 -2.01 7.61
C LEU A 93 -8.33 -2.89 8.86
N SER A 94 -7.20 -3.49 9.18
CA SER A 94 -6.97 -4.08 10.50
C SER A 94 -6.74 -3.01 11.57
N ASP A 95 -6.85 -3.39 12.84
CA ASP A 95 -6.48 -2.54 13.97
C ASP A 95 -5.04 -2.00 13.86
N ALA A 96 -4.09 -2.83 13.45
CA ALA A 96 -2.68 -2.44 13.30
C ALA A 96 -2.46 -1.38 12.21
N GLU A 97 -3.18 -1.46 11.08
CA GLU A 97 -3.04 -0.54 9.94
C GLU A 97 -3.56 0.87 10.24
N VAL A 98 -4.34 1.04 11.31
CA VAL A 98 -4.79 2.34 11.82
C VAL A 98 -3.99 2.78 13.05
N CYS A 99 -3.76 1.89 14.02
CA CYS A 99 -3.02 2.21 15.25
C CYS A 99 -1.55 2.58 15.00
N ASP A 100 -0.95 2.10 13.92
CA ASP A 100 0.46 2.31 13.52
C ASP A 100 0.60 2.78 12.06
N GLY A 101 -0.52 3.09 11.42
CA GLY A 101 -0.56 3.52 10.02
C GLY A 101 -0.11 4.96 9.83
N LEU A 102 1.14 5.16 9.41
CA LEU A 102 1.76 6.48 9.32
C LEU A 102 0.94 7.52 8.51
N PHE A 103 0.29 7.14 7.41
CA PHE A 103 -0.60 8.06 6.67
C PHE A 103 -1.95 8.25 7.36
N PHE A 104 -2.58 7.19 7.87
CA PHE A 104 -3.87 7.28 8.56
C PHE A 104 -3.79 8.13 9.83
N LEU A 105 -2.69 8.02 10.56
CA LEU A 105 -2.41 8.84 11.73
C LEU A 105 -2.09 10.28 11.32
N SER A 106 -1.16 10.50 10.39
CA SER A 106 -0.77 11.86 9.97
C SER A 106 -1.95 12.68 9.43
N LEU A 107 -2.80 12.07 8.59
CA LEU A 107 -3.95 12.73 7.95
C LEU A 107 -5.20 12.77 8.85
N GLY A 108 -5.46 11.71 9.62
CA GLY A 108 -6.65 11.56 10.46
C GLY A 108 -7.94 11.25 9.68
N PRO A 109 -8.99 10.76 10.37
CA PRO A 109 -10.20 10.21 9.74
C PRO A 109 -10.99 11.22 8.92
N ASN A 110 -11.05 12.48 9.36
CA ASN A 110 -11.78 13.54 8.65
C ASN A 110 -11.15 13.84 7.27
N THR A 111 -9.82 13.89 7.20
CA THR A 111 -9.09 14.08 5.94
C THR A 111 -9.24 12.85 5.04
N VAL A 112 -9.14 11.65 5.62
CA VAL A 112 -9.35 10.37 4.91
C VAL A 112 -10.76 10.29 4.30
N ASN A 113 -11.80 10.67 5.04
CA ASN A 113 -13.17 10.70 4.50
C ASN A 113 -13.37 11.82 3.45
N SER A 114 -12.73 12.98 3.65
CA SER A 114 -12.75 14.09 2.68
C SER A 114 -12.09 13.70 1.36
N LEU A 115 -10.98 12.94 1.41
CA LEU A 115 -10.31 12.39 0.23
C LEU A 115 -11.23 11.52 -0.63
N LEU A 116 -12.15 10.78 0.01
CA LEU A 116 -13.16 9.97 -0.67
C LEU A 116 -14.33 10.78 -1.25
N GLY A 117 -14.38 12.10 -1.04
CA GLY A 117 -15.44 12.97 -1.55
C GLY A 117 -16.83 12.68 -0.96
N LYS A 118 -16.87 12.04 0.22
CA LYS A 118 -18.06 11.54 0.90
C LYS A 118 -18.76 12.62 1.71
N SER A 119 -20.09 12.66 1.67
CA SER A 119 -20.90 13.38 2.64
C SER A 119 -21.17 12.51 3.87
N TYR A 120 -21.62 13.13 4.96
CA TYR A 120 -22.07 12.43 6.18
C TYR A 120 -23.30 11.51 5.95
N LYS A 121 -23.96 11.58 4.79
CA LYS A 121 -25.13 10.75 4.45
C LYS A 121 -24.76 9.44 3.75
N ASP A 122 -23.56 9.31 3.21
CA ASP A 122 -23.20 8.22 2.29
C ASP A 122 -22.76 6.93 3.03
N GLY A 123 -22.88 6.89 4.35
CA GLY A 123 -22.43 5.81 5.23
C GLY A 123 -20.89 5.68 5.32
N PRO A 124 -20.36 4.94 6.30
CA PRO A 124 -18.94 4.69 6.41
C PRO A 124 -18.43 3.95 5.17
N SER A 125 -17.25 4.35 4.69
CA SER A 125 -16.49 3.64 3.63
C SER A 125 -15.19 3.03 4.15
N ILE A 126 -14.83 3.29 5.41
CA ILE A 126 -13.74 2.65 6.13
C ILE A 126 -14.35 1.72 7.17
N ILE A 127 -13.88 0.48 7.18
CA ILE A 127 -14.20 -0.54 8.17
C ILE A 127 -12.90 -0.88 8.91
N ILE A 128 -12.86 -0.69 10.22
CA ILE A 128 -11.78 -1.19 11.08
C ILE A 128 -12.20 -2.54 11.64
N SER A 129 -11.52 -3.59 11.21
CA SER A 129 -11.73 -4.95 11.68
C SER A 129 -10.75 -5.25 12.83
N GLY A 130 -11.27 -5.34 14.05
CA GLY A 130 -10.49 -5.48 15.27
C GLY A 130 -10.65 -6.85 15.97
N ARG A 131 -9.65 -7.21 16.76
CA ARG A 131 -9.57 -8.51 17.48
C ARG A 131 -10.21 -8.48 18.88
N CYS A 132 -10.70 -7.33 19.31
CA CYS A 132 -11.23 -7.08 20.64
C CYS A 132 -12.70 -6.66 20.55
N ASP A 133 -13.35 -6.36 21.68
CA ASP A 133 -14.77 -5.98 21.65
C ASP A 133 -14.97 -4.50 21.26
N SER A 134 -13.92 -3.68 21.34
CA SER A 134 -13.90 -2.29 20.89
C SER A 134 -12.58 -1.90 20.23
N PHE A 135 -12.60 -0.83 19.41
CA PHE A 135 -11.38 -0.26 18.84
C PHE A 135 -10.46 0.36 19.91
N GLU A 136 -11.01 0.90 21.00
CA GLU A 136 -10.22 1.39 22.14
C GLU A 136 -9.43 0.26 22.81
N GLU A 137 -10.05 -0.90 22.99
CA GLU A 137 -9.37 -2.09 23.50
C GLU A 137 -8.34 -2.64 22.51
N CYS A 138 -8.59 -2.55 21.19
CA CYS A 138 -7.56 -2.86 20.19
C CYS A 138 -6.34 -1.93 20.30
N LEU A 139 -6.54 -0.61 20.48
CA LEU A 139 -5.45 0.34 20.69
C LEU A 139 -4.66 0.05 21.97
N PHE A 140 -5.35 -0.28 23.07
CA PHE A 140 -4.73 -0.70 24.33
C PHE A 140 -3.86 -1.95 24.12
N ASN A 141 -4.41 -3.02 23.54
CA ASN A 141 -3.70 -4.27 23.31
C ASN A 141 -2.64 -4.18 22.19
N PHE A 142 -2.72 -3.19 21.30
CA PHE A 142 -1.70 -2.89 20.31
C PHE A 142 -0.46 -2.24 20.95
N THR A 143 -0.66 -1.30 21.87
CA THR A 143 0.43 -0.47 22.43
C THR A 143 1.01 -0.98 23.74
N LEU A 144 0.19 -1.61 24.60
CA LEU A 144 0.58 -2.00 25.95
C LEU A 144 0.45 -3.52 26.18
N SER A 145 1.19 -4.02 27.17
CA SER A 145 1.14 -5.41 27.62
C SER A 145 1.44 -5.48 29.12
N THR A 146 0.94 -6.52 29.80
CA THR A 146 1.45 -6.85 31.14
C THR A 146 2.88 -7.34 31.07
N VAL A 147 3.69 -7.04 32.08
CA VAL A 147 5.09 -7.46 32.21
C VAL A 147 5.20 -8.99 32.19
N GLY A 148 4.31 -9.71 32.87
CA GLY A 148 4.30 -11.18 32.87
C GLY A 148 4.08 -11.78 31.49
N ALA A 149 3.25 -11.16 30.64
CA ALA A 149 3.06 -11.61 29.25
C ALA A 149 4.28 -11.29 28.37
N VAL A 150 4.99 -10.18 28.64
CA VAL A 150 6.26 -9.86 27.98
C VAL A 150 7.35 -10.85 28.40
N GLN A 151 7.50 -11.13 29.70
CA GLN A 151 8.43 -12.14 30.24
C GLN A 151 8.16 -13.53 29.65
N ALA A 152 6.90 -13.99 29.59
CA ALA A 152 6.54 -15.30 29.05
C ALA A 152 6.87 -15.44 27.55
N LYS A 153 6.82 -14.35 26.77
CA LYS A 153 7.28 -14.34 25.36
C LYS A 153 8.81 -14.25 25.27
N ALA A 154 9.42 -13.39 26.07
CA ALA A 154 10.87 -13.24 26.15
C ALA A 154 11.56 -14.57 26.51
N GLN A 155 11.05 -15.32 27.50
CA GLN A 155 11.55 -16.64 27.89
C GLN A 155 11.52 -17.67 26.74
N LYS A 156 10.50 -17.62 25.87
CA LYS A 156 10.43 -18.50 24.68
C LYS A 156 11.50 -18.14 23.64
N ALA A 157 11.80 -16.85 23.49
CA ALA A 157 12.84 -16.34 22.59
C ALA A 157 14.28 -16.49 23.17
N ALA A 158 14.44 -16.42 24.49
CA ALA A 158 15.72 -16.36 25.20
C ALA A 158 16.54 -17.67 25.20
N LYS A 159 16.17 -18.70 24.42
CA LYS A 159 16.83 -20.02 24.41
C LYS A 159 18.34 -20.01 24.10
N ARG A 160 18.90 -18.88 23.65
CA ARG A 160 20.34 -18.63 23.41
C ARG A 160 20.72 -17.14 23.56
N ASP A 161 20.09 -16.41 24.48
CA ASP A 161 20.33 -14.96 24.64
C ASP A 161 20.52 -14.57 26.12
N ASP A 162 21.78 -14.50 26.55
CA ASP A 162 22.17 -14.22 27.94
C ASP A 162 21.78 -12.80 28.37
N TYR A 163 21.73 -11.85 27.43
CA TYR A 163 21.35 -10.46 27.72
C TYR A 163 19.86 -10.36 28.00
N LEU A 164 19.04 -11.03 27.18
CA LEU A 164 17.60 -11.15 27.42
C LEU A 164 17.30 -11.94 28.71
N HIS A 165 18.10 -12.96 29.06
CA HIS A 165 17.95 -13.68 30.32
C HIS A 165 18.15 -12.77 31.54
N ASN A 166 19.23 -11.98 31.55
CA ASN A 166 19.49 -10.99 32.60
C ASN A 166 18.37 -9.94 32.70
N ALA A 167 17.81 -9.49 31.58
CA ALA A 167 16.70 -8.53 31.57
C ALA A 167 15.40 -9.11 32.17
N ILE A 168 15.13 -10.40 31.98
CA ILE A 168 13.99 -11.09 32.60
C ILE A 168 14.19 -11.21 34.12
N GLU A 169 15.37 -11.64 34.57
CA GLU A 169 15.67 -11.85 36.00
C GLU A 169 15.75 -10.55 36.82
N ARG A 170 16.22 -9.46 36.20
CA ARG A 170 16.43 -8.17 36.88
C ARG A 170 15.28 -7.18 36.69
N CYS A 171 14.21 -7.57 36.00
CA CYS A 171 13.03 -6.73 35.81
C CYS A 171 12.45 -6.33 37.19
N PRO A 172 12.36 -5.03 37.55
CA PRO A 172 11.95 -4.61 38.88
C PRO A 172 10.42 -4.59 39.07
N ALA A 173 9.65 -5.04 38.06
CA ALA A 173 8.20 -4.97 38.02
C ALA A 173 7.51 -6.28 38.36
N MET A 174 6.33 -6.18 38.96
CA MET A 174 5.44 -7.32 39.20
C MET A 174 4.77 -7.78 37.88
N PRO A 175 4.45 -9.08 37.72
CA PRO A 175 3.92 -9.62 36.46
C PRO A 175 2.59 -9.02 35.98
N ASP A 176 1.80 -8.43 36.88
CA ASP A 176 0.51 -7.78 36.62
C ASP A 176 0.63 -6.30 36.23
N GLN A 177 1.79 -5.67 36.45
CA GLN A 177 2.07 -4.31 36.01
C GLN A 177 2.16 -4.21 34.49
N TYR A 178 1.93 -3.02 33.94
CA TYR A 178 1.95 -2.75 32.50
C TYR A 178 3.28 -2.14 32.04
N THR A 179 3.65 -2.47 30.81
CA THR A 179 4.77 -1.90 30.05
C THR A 179 4.36 -1.69 28.59
N ILE A 180 5.21 -1.02 27.81
CA ILE A 180 5.00 -0.89 26.36
C ILE A 180 5.22 -2.24 25.69
N ARG A 181 4.34 -2.60 24.76
CA ARG A 181 4.41 -3.88 24.06
C ARG A 181 5.63 -3.91 23.12
N PRO A 182 6.50 -4.93 23.17
CA PRO A 182 7.58 -5.09 22.20
C PRO A 182 7.05 -5.35 20.79
N LEU A 183 7.39 -4.46 19.85
CA LEU A 183 7.14 -4.54 18.40
C LEU A 183 7.88 -3.42 17.64
N GLU A 184 7.91 -3.49 16.31
CA GLU A 184 8.28 -2.36 15.45
C GLU A 184 7.07 -1.42 15.31
N TYR A 185 7.22 -0.18 15.78
CA TYR A 185 6.21 0.88 15.66
C TYR A 185 6.54 1.71 14.43
N CYS A 186 5.90 1.41 13.30
CA CYS A 186 6.10 2.09 12.02
C CYS A 186 5.80 3.59 12.11
N ALA A 187 4.78 3.99 12.89
CA ALA A 187 4.43 5.37 13.12
C ALA A 187 5.49 6.11 13.95
N LEU A 188 6.12 5.46 14.92
CA LEU A 188 7.17 6.06 15.76
C LEU A 188 8.57 5.97 15.12
N GLY A 189 8.73 5.20 14.05
CA GLY A 189 10.03 4.96 13.40
C GLY A 189 10.92 3.93 14.10
N CYS A 190 10.61 3.58 15.35
CA CYS A 190 11.46 2.77 16.25
C CYS A 190 10.98 1.32 16.44
N THR A 191 11.87 0.46 16.94
CA THR A 191 11.55 -0.90 17.42
C THR A 191 11.81 -1.00 18.91
N ILE A 192 10.82 -1.47 19.66
CA ILE A 192 10.96 -1.77 21.10
C ILE A 192 11.20 -3.28 21.26
N SER A 193 12.35 -3.65 21.81
CA SER A 193 12.69 -5.05 22.08
C SER A 193 12.09 -5.55 23.40
N TYR A 194 12.15 -6.87 23.62
CA TYR A 194 11.81 -7.45 24.91
C TYR A 194 12.69 -6.92 26.05
N THR A 195 13.95 -6.60 25.77
CA THR A 195 14.88 -6.07 26.78
C THR A 195 14.51 -4.65 27.17
N ASP A 196 14.20 -3.78 26.20
CA ASP A 196 13.83 -2.38 26.46
C ASP A 196 12.55 -2.29 27.30
N ALA A 197 11.58 -3.17 27.02
CA ALA A 197 10.30 -3.24 27.74
C ALA A 197 10.39 -3.84 29.16
N LEU A 198 11.50 -4.53 29.49
CA LEU A 198 11.75 -5.15 30.80
C LEU A 198 12.84 -4.43 31.62
N SER A 199 13.59 -3.50 31.02
CA SER A 199 14.70 -2.79 31.67
C SER A 199 14.35 -1.39 32.19
N GLN A 200 13.07 -1.00 32.14
CA GLN A 200 12.63 0.31 32.63
C GLN A 200 12.76 0.44 34.17
N PRO A 201 12.79 1.68 34.73
CA PRO A 201 12.75 1.88 36.18
C PRO A 201 11.44 1.41 36.82
N ALA A 202 11.48 0.99 38.09
CA ALA A 202 10.28 0.57 38.85
C ALA A 202 9.14 1.61 38.84
N GLU A 203 9.50 2.90 38.91
CA GLU A 203 8.59 4.04 38.90
C GLU A 203 7.78 4.14 37.60
N PHE A 204 8.35 3.76 36.45
CA PHE A 204 7.66 3.76 35.16
C PHE A 204 6.48 2.78 35.17
N TYR A 205 6.74 1.52 35.55
CA TYR A 205 5.71 0.48 35.59
C TYR A 205 4.62 0.81 36.61
N GLN A 206 4.99 1.35 37.78
CA GLN A 206 4.03 1.77 38.79
C GLN A 206 3.10 2.87 38.26
N LYS A 207 3.64 3.99 37.79
CA LYS A 207 2.84 5.13 37.28
C LYS A 207 1.96 4.75 36.10
N LEU A 208 2.48 3.93 35.18
CA LEU A 208 1.70 3.43 34.04
C LEU A 208 0.55 2.53 34.52
N THR A 209 0.81 1.63 35.45
CA THR A 209 -0.20 0.71 35.99
C THR A 209 -1.29 1.43 36.77
N GLU A 210 -0.94 2.43 37.57
CA GLU A 210 -1.90 3.30 38.26
C GLU A 210 -2.84 4.01 37.27
N LYS A 211 -2.29 4.65 36.23
CA LYS A 211 -3.08 5.32 35.17
C LYS A 211 -3.99 4.34 34.41
N ILE A 212 -3.48 3.16 34.03
CA ILE A 212 -4.28 2.15 33.32
C ILE A 212 -5.39 1.57 34.20
N ASN A 213 -5.15 1.37 35.49
CA ASN A 213 -6.17 0.90 36.42
C ASN A 213 -7.29 1.94 36.61
N LEU A 214 -6.95 3.23 36.69
CA LEU A 214 -7.94 4.32 36.75
C LEU A 214 -8.78 4.43 35.47
N TRP A 215 -8.18 4.24 34.29
CA TRP A 215 -8.90 4.18 33.01
C TRP A 215 -9.81 2.94 32.93
N LYS A 216 -9.33 1.75 33.29
CA LYS A 216 -10.13 0.51 33.32
C LYS A 216 -11.31 0.58 34.31
N GLN A 217 -11.18 1.36 35.38
CA GLN A 217 -12.25 1.63 36.33
C GLN A 217 -13.18 2.77 35.89
N GLN A 218 -12.99 3.34 34.69
CA GLN A 218 -13.73 4.48 34.14
C GLN A 218 -13.68 5.75 35.01
N GLN A 219 -12.65 5.89 35.85
CA GLN A 219 -12.54 7.01 36.80
C GLN A 219 -11.81 8.22 36.20
N ILE A 220 -10.68 8.00 35.51
CA ILE A 220 -9.84 9.07 34.96
C ILE A 220 -9.18 8.63 33.65
N GLY A 221 -9.12 9.55 32.68
CA GLY A 221 -8.14 9.53 31.61
C GLY A 221 -8.67 9.15 30.22
N ASN A 222 -8.05 9.72 29.19
CA ASN A 222 -8.20 9.32 27.80
C ASN A 222 -7.08 8.32 27.47
N LEU A 223 -7.41 7.11 26.99
CA LEU A 223 -6.39 6.07 26.73
C LEU A 223 -5.21 6.58 25.86
N PRO A 224 -5.44 7.23 24.70
CA PRO A 224 -4.40 7.92 23.93
C PRO A 224 -3.44 8.83 24.73
N GLU A 225 -3.93 9.57 25.73
CA GLU A 225 -3.09 10.45 26.57
C GLU A 225 -2.23 9.62 27.54
N ILE A 226 -2.75 8.52 28.07
CA ILE A 226 -1.99 7.58 28.91
C ILE A 226 -0.89 6.88 28.08
N ILE A 227 -1.21 6.49 26.84
CA ILE A 227 -0.23 5.89 25.91
C ILE A 227 0.86 6.90 25.53
N SER A 228 0.49 8.15 25.25
CA SER A 228 1.47 9.24 24.98
C SER A 228 2.39 9.48 26.17
N PHE A 229 1.84 9.55 27.39
CA PHE A 229 2.62 9.63 28.62
C PHE A 229 3.57 8.42 28.78
N ALA A 230 3.11 7.21 28.43
CA ALA A 230 3.95 6.02 28.47
C ALA A 230 5.13 6.13 27.51
N PHE A 231 4.92 6.50 26.24
CA PHE A 231 6.00 6.68 25.27
C PHE A 231 6.96 7.82 25.65
N SER A 232 6.47 8.97 26.09
CA SER A 232 7.33 10.07 26.57
C SER A 232 8.20 9.63 27.75
N SER A 233 7.62 8.94 28.73
CA SER A 233 8.35 8.43 29.90
C SER A 233 9.38 7.36 29.52
N PHE A 234 9.01 6.44 28.62
CA PHE A 234 9.84 5.30 28.19
C PHE A 234 11.06 5.71 27.36
N PHE A 235 10.94 6.78 26.56
CA PHE A 235 12.02 7.32 25.72
C PHE A 235 12.70 8.57 26.31
N GLU A 236 12.40 8.91 27.57
CA GLU A 236 12.91 10.10 28.27
C GLU A 236 12.69 11.41 27.46
N LYS A 237 11.53 11.52 26.79
CA LYS A 237 11.13 12.67 25.97
C LYS A 237 10.15 13.58 26.73
N PRO A 238 10.07 14.88 26.36
CA PRO A 238 9.00 15.77 26.82
C PRO A 238 7.59 15.19 26.59
N GLU A 239 6.62 15.57 27.42
CA GLU A 239 5.23 15.11 27.30
C GLU A 239 4.59 15.54 25.96
N ASP A 240 4.96 16.70 25.43
CA ASP A 240 4.50 17.24 24.14
C ASP A 240 4.97 16.43 22.91
N THR A 241 5.99 15.56 23.05
CA THR A 241 6.63 14.87 21.92
C THR A 241 5.70 13.91 21.18
N TYR A 242 4.71 13.32 21.86
CA TYR A 242 3.72 12.43 21.24
C TYR A 242 2.28 12.97 21.29
N ALA A 243 2.10 14.24 21.66
CA ALA A 243 0.79 14.86 21.84
C ALA A 243 -0.07 14.87 20.55
N TYR A 244 0.54 15.01 19.37
CA TYR A 244 -0.21 14.89 18.10
C TYR A 244 -0.65 13.44 17.83
N LEU A 245 0.17 12.46 18.17
CA LEU A 245 -0.17 11.05 18.00
C LEU A 245 -1.34 10.65 18.93
N ALA A 246 -1.32 11.14 20.18
CA ALA A 246 -2.45 11.03 21.11
C ALA A 246 -3.74 11.63 20.54
N GLN A 247 -3.66 12.86 19.99
CA GLN A 247 -4.78 13.50 19.31
C GLN A 247 -5.30 12.61 18.16
N ARG A 248 -4.41 12.01 17.37
CA ARG A 248 -4.79 11.22 16.19
C ARG A 248 -5.45 9.89 16.53
N TRP A 249 -4.97 9.17 17.53
CA TRP A 249 -5.72 8.01 18.04
C TRP A 249 -7.10 8.42 18.57
N ARG A 250 -7.20 9.53 19.32
CA ARG A 250 -8.48 10.07 19.80
C ARG A 250 -9.42 10.48 18.65
N ASP A 251 -8.91 11.08 17.58
CA ASP A 251 -9.69 11.41 16.38
C ASP A 251 -10.31 10.14 15.76
N TRP A 252 -9.53 9.05 15.64
CA TRP A 252 -10.01 7.76 15.11
C TRP A 252 -11.02 7.06 16.04
N LEU A 253 -10.81 7.09 17.35
CA LEU A 253 -11.79 6.59 18.34
C LEU A 253 -13.12 7.35 18.24
N ASN A 254 -13.06 8.68 18.15
CA ASN A 254 -14.25 9.52 17.95
C ASN A 254 -14.94 9.23 16.61
N ALA A 255 -14.19 8.96 15.54
CA ALA A 255 -14.74 8.61 14.23
C ALA A 255 -15.50 7.28 14.22
N VAL A 256 -15.05 6.29 15.01
CA VAL A 256 -15.81 5.06 15.27
C VAL A 256 -17.06 5.38 16.10
N ALA A 257 -16.92 6.11 17.20
CA ALA A 257 -18.03 6.43 18.11
C ALA A 257 -19.16 7.24 17.44
N CYS A 258 -18.85 8.11 16.47
CA CYS A 258 -19.86 8.88 15.71
C CYS A 258 -20.35 8.20 14.42
N GLY A 259 -19.88 6.98 14.11
CA GLY A 259 -20.29 6.23 12.92
C GLY A 259 -19.72 6.72 11.58
N LEU A 260 -18.71 7.61 11.61
CA LEU A 260 -17.94 8.00 10.41
C LEU A 260 -17.11 6.81 9.87
N VAL A 261 -16.69 5.94 10.77
CA VAL A 261 -15.92 4.71 10.51
C VAL A 261 -16.68 3.55 11.14
N LEU A 262 -16.85 2.44 10.42
CA LEU A 262 -17.44 1.23 10.99
C LEU A 262 -16.37 0.46 11.77
N TYR A 263 -16.72 -0.06 12.95
CA TYR A 263 -15.90 -1.05 13.65
C TYR A 263 -16.56 -2.44 13.57
N GLU A 264 -15.76 -3.45 13.25
CA GLU A 264 -16.18 -4.85 13.23
C GLU A 264 -15.31 -5.68 14.19
N ASN A 265 -15.92 -6.31 15.18
CA ASN A 265 -15.25 -7.30 16.03
C ASN A 265 -15.15 -8.63 15.28
N GLN A 266 -13.93 -9.09 15.02
CA GLN A 266 -13.63 -10.35 14.31
C GLN A 266 -14.21 -11.59 15.01
N ASN A 267 -14.44 -11.51 16.32
CA ASN A 267 -14.99 -12.61 17.12
C ASN A 267 -16.54 -12.61 17.16
N ALA A 268 -17.20 -11.55 16.69
CA ALA A 268 -18.66 -11.48 16.68
C ALA A 268 -19.25 -12.59 15.80
N GLU A 269 -20.39 -13.15 16.22
CA GLU A 269 -20.98 -14.32 15.56
C GLU A 269 -21.53 -13.98 14.17
N ASP A 270 -22.16 -12.81 14.01
CA ASP A 270 -22.68 -12.30 12.76
C ASP A 270 -21.55 -12.04 11.73
N VAL A 271 -20.44 -11.44 12.17
CA VAL A 271 -19.24 -11.22 11.35
C VAL A 271 -18.66 -12.55 10.88
N ARG A 272 -18.47 -13.51 11.79
CA ARG A 272 -17.96 -14.86 11.43
C ARG A 272 -18.92 -15.61 10.51
N ASN A 273 -20.23 -15.52 10.73
CA ASN A 273 -21.25 -16.15 9.89
C ASN A 273 -21.29 -15.52 8.47
N ARG A 274 -21.14 -14.19 8.36
CA ARG A 274 -21.01 -13.49 7.07
C ARG A 274 -19.78 -13.98 6.30
N ILE A 275 -18.62 -14.03 6.97
CA ILE A 275 -17.36 -14.47 6.37
C ILE A 275 -17.46 -15.94 5.91
N ASN A 276 -17.95 -16.84 6.78
CA ASN A 276 -18.11 -18.26 6.45
C ASN A 276 -19.17 -18.53 5.34
N LYS A 277 -20.09 -17.61 5.10
CA LYS A 277 -21.05 -17.68 3.98
C LYS A 277 -20.42 -17.28 2.63
N GLY A 278 -19.41 -16.41 2.64
CA GLY A 278 -18.68 -15.98 1.44
C GLY A 278 -17.51 -16.88 1.06
N ARG A 279 -17.01 -17.72 1.97
CA ARG A 279 -15.89 -18.64 1.75
C ARG A 279 -16.29 -19.94 1.04
N GLU A 280 -15.36 -20.52 0.30
CA GLU A 280 -15.50 -21.90 -0.21
C GLU A 280 -15.61 -22.92 0.92
N GLU A 281 -16.34 -24.02 0.69
CA GLU A 281 -16.51 -25.11 1.67
C GLU A 281 -15.17 -25.68 2.18
N GLN A 282 -14.10 -25.64 1.38
CA GLN A 282 -12.78 -26.15 1.77
C GLN A 282 -12.03 -25.30 2.81
N ILE A 283 -12.43 -24.03 3.01
CA ILE A 283 -11.77 -23.07 3.92
C ILE A 283 -12.76 -22.43 4.91
N LYS A 284 -13.99 -22.90 4.89
CA LYS A 284 -15.07 -22.55 5.80
C LYS A 284 -14.70 -22.96 7.24
N ASN A 285 -15.00 -22.11 8.20
CA ASN A 285 -14.67 -22.29 9.62
C ASN A 285 -13.16 -22.42 9.94
N MET A 286 -12.25 -22.15 9.00
CA MET A 286 -10.83 -22.04 9.30
C MET A 286 -10.52 -20.72 10.02
N ASP A 287 -9.81 -20.82 11.13
CA ASP A 287 -9.17 -19.69 11.82
C ASP A 287 -7.95 -19.17 11.02
N PHE A 288 -7.34 -18.08 11.51
CA PHE A 288 -6.18 -17.48 10.86
C PHE A 288 -5.03 -18.47 10.69
N ASP A 289 -4.70 -19.24 11.73
CA ASP A 289 -3.55 -20.15 11.71
C ASP A 289 -3.73 -21.30 10.71
N LYS A 290 -4.93 -21.87 10.59
CA LYS A 290 -5.25 -22.89 9.57
C LYS A 290 -5.22 -22.33 8.14
N LEU A 291 -5.71 -21.11 7.94
CA LEU A 291 -5.61 -20.42 6.65
C LEU A 291 -4.14 -20.13 6.31
N PHE A 292 -3.35 -19.66 7.29
CA PHE A 292 -1.93 -19.39 7.14
C PHE A 292 -1.18 -20.66 6.73
N ALA A 293 -1.37 -21.76 7.45
CA ALA A 293 -0.76 -23.05 7.11
C ALA A 293 -1.13 -23.55 5.70
N ARG A 294 -2.38 -23.34 5.25
CA ARG A 294 -2.83 -23.67 3.88
C ARG A 294 -2.10 -22.83 2.83
N TYR A 295 -2.12 -21.50 2.94
CA TYR A 295 -1.47 -20.62 1.96
C TYR A 295 0.05 -20.72 2.02
N SER A 296 0.63 -20.83 3.21
CA SER A 296 2.05 -21.09 3.44
C SER A 296 2.50 -22.34 2.70
N ARG A 297 1.83 -23.49 2.92
CA ARG A 297 2.15 -24.75 2.23
C ARG A 297 2.08 -24.63 0.71
N GLN A 298 1.04 -24.01 0.17
CA GLN A 298 0.88 -23.82 -1.28
C GLN A 298 2.02 -22.98 -1.88
N ASN A 299 2.34 -21.84 -1.27
CA ASN A 299 3.34 -20.90 -1.77
C ASN A 299 4.78 -21.34 -1.46
N ASN A 300 4.99 -22.15 -0.41
CA ASN A 300 6.28 -22.75 -0.07
C ASN A 300 6.78 -23.65 -1.21
N LEU A 301 5.95 -24.56 -1.74
CA LEU A 301 6.34 -25.45 -2.85
C LEU A 301 6.81 -24.67 -4.08
N ILE A 302 6.16 -23.54 -4.40
CA ILE A 302 6.52 -22.69 -5.54
C ILE A 302 7.90 -22.06 -5.34
N LEU A 303 8.15 -21.44 -4.18
CA LEU A 303 9.43 -20.79 -3.90
C LEU A 303 10.56 -21.82 -3.71
N GLU A 304 10.28 -22.95 -3.06
CA GLU A 304 11.20 -24.07 -2.90
C GLU A 304 11.66 -24.61 -4.26
N THR A 305 10.73 -24.83 -5.19
CA THR A 305 11.03 -25.24 -6.58
C THR A 305 11.88 -24.21 -7.30
N HIS A 306 11.56 -22.92 -7.16
CA HIS A 306 12.34 -21.83 -7.75
C HIS A 306 13.78 -21.80 -7.20
N LEU A 307 13.95 -21.82 -5.87
CA LEU A 307 15.25 -21.80 -5.21
C LEU A 307 16.10 -23.02 -5.60
N LYS A 308 15.54 -24.23 -5.60
CA LYS A 308 16.24 -25.46 -6.00
C LYS A 308 16.68 -25.43 -7.47
N THR A 309 15.83 -24.93 -8.36
CA THR A 309 16.06 -24.95 -9.82
C THR A 309 16.99 -23.81 -10.29
N LYS A 310 16.78 -22.59 -9.80
CA LYS A 310 17.54 -21.40 -10.24
C LYS A 310 18.76 -21.08 -9.38
N LYS A 311 18.79 -21.53 -8.12
CA LYS A 311 19.87 -21.26 -7.14
C LYS A 311 20.33 -19.78 -7.11
N PRO A 312 19.40 -18.81 -6.98
CA PRO A 312 19.70 -17.39 -7.18
C PRO A 312 20.74 -16.83 -6.20
N PHE A 313 20.98 -17.50 -5.07
CA PHE A 313 21.90 -17.05 -4.02
C PHE A 313 23.20 -17.88 -3.96
N GLY A 314 23.47 -18.69 -4.99
CA GLY A 314 24.61 -19.60 -5.02
C GLY A 314 24.63 -20.51 -3.79
N THR A 315 25.72 -20.45 -3.02
CA THR A 315 25.91 -21.23 -1.79
C THR A 315 24.87 -20.95 -0.71
N LYS A 316 24.37 -19.71 -0.58
CA LYS A 316 23.37 -19.32 0.43
C LYS A 316 21.96 -19.85 0.15
N THR A 317 21.74 -20.48 -1.00
CA THR A 317 20.41 -21.01 -1.38
C THR A 317 19.94 -22.10 -0.40
N SER A 318 20.85 -22.93 0.13
CA SER A 318 20.50 -23.97 1.12
C SER A 318 20.00 -23.36 2.43
N ASP A 319 20.71 -22.35 2.93
CA ASP A 319 20.31 -21.64 4.15
C ASP A 319 18.98 -20.90 3.96
N ALA A 320 18.74 -20.35 2.76
CA ALA A 320 17.50 -19.66 2.43
C ALA A 320 16.30 -20.62 2.37
N LEU A 321 16.50 -21.85 1.86
CA LEU A 321 15.50 -22.92 1.90
C LEU A 321 15.19 -23.36 3.35
N GLU A 322 16.21 -23.55 4.19
CA GLU A 322 15.99 -23.84 5.61
C GLU A 322 15.20 -22.70 6.29
N THR A 323 15.57 -21.45 6.02
CA THR A 323 14.88 -20.26 6.57
C THR A 323 13.43 -20.21 6.13
N LEU A 324 13.15 -20.47 4.85
CA LEU A 324 11.82 -20.55 4.28
C LEU A 324 10.95 -21.58 5.04
N HIS A 325 11.46 -22.79 5.24
CA HIS A 325 10.74 -23.83 6.00
C HIS A 325 10.48 -23.44 7.46
N GLN A 326 11.38 -22.69 8.11
CA GLN A 326 11.16 -22.21 9.48
C GLN A 326 10.09 -21.11 9.55
N VAL A 327 10.12 -20.11 8.66
CA VAL A 327 9.12 -19.03 8.66
C VAL A 327 7.76 -19.46 8.12
N ALA A 328 7.70 -20.55 7.36
CA ALA A 328 6.46 -21.15 6.88
C ALA A 328 5.55 -21.67 8.00
N GLU A 329 6.11 -21.96 9.18
CA GLU A 329 5.40 -22.42 10.38
C GLU A 329 5.15 -21.29 11.41
N MET A 330 5.53 -20.04 11.09
CA MET A 330 5.39 -18.87 11.98
C MET A 330 4.21 -17.98 11.54
N PRO A 331 3.00 -18.11 12.11
CA PRO A 331 1.85 -17.27 11.72
C PRO A 331 1.97 -15.80 12.17
N GLN A 332 2.88 -15.47 13.09
CA GLN A 332 3.10 -14.11 13.57
C GLN A 332 4.18 -13.39 12.74
N ARG A 333 3.77 -12.39 11.96
CA ARG A 333 4.68 -11.61 11.09
C ARG A 333 5.90 -11.05 11.81
N SER A 334 5.72 -10.48 13.00
CA SER A 334 6.80 -9.89 13.78
C SER A 334 7.87 -10.91 14.17
N GLU A 335 7.49 -12.16 14.43
CA GLU A 335 8.42 -13.26 14.75
C GLU A 335 9.17 -13.71 13.49
N ALA A 336 8.45 -13.92 12.38
CA ALA A 336 9.04 -14.31 11.11
C ALA A 336 10.01 -13.25 10.54
N PHE A 337 9.65 -11.97 10.60
CA PHE A 337 10.52 -10.87 10.14
C PHE A 337 11.76 -10.74 11.02
N ALA A 338 11.62 -10.78 12.35
CA ALA A 338 12.76 -10.77 13.26
C ALA A 338 13.70 -11.97 13.05
N TYR A 339 13.16 -13.15 12.73
CA TYR A 339 13.96 -14.32 12.38
C TYR A 339 14.73 -14.14 11.05
N ILE A 340 14.08 -13.60 10.01
CA ILE A 340 14.72 -13.29 8.72
C ILE A 340 15.82 -12.24 8.91
N ASP A 341 15.56 -11.14 9.61
CA ASP A 341 16.53 -10.06 9.84
C ASP A 341 17.73 -10.52 10.68
N LYS A 342 17.51 -11.39 11.67
CA LYS A 342 18.60 -11.98 12.47
C LYS A 342 19.51 -12.89 11.65
N LYS A 343 18.96 -13.62 10.66
CA LYS A 343 19.74 -14.55 9.80
C LYS A 343 20.34 -13.87 8.57
N TYR A 344 19.67 -12.84 8.05
CA TYR A 344 20.08 -12.05 6.89
C TYR A 344 19.97 -10.55 7.20
N PRO A 345 20.83 -9.97 8.04
CA PRO A 345 20.79 -8.55 8.34
C PRO A 345 21.01 -7.74 7.05
N ASP A 346 20.00 -6.97 6.64
CA ASP A 346 20.10 -6.08 5.50
C ASP A 346 21.11 -4.96 5.82
N LYS A 347 22.08 -4.75 4.93
CA LYS A 347 23.05 -3.64 5.04
C LYS A 347 22.46 -2.27 4.68
N LEU A 348 21.15 -2.07 4.80
CA LEU A 348 20.54 -0.73 4.72
C LEU A 348 20.59 -0.05 6.09
N GLY A 349 21.81 0.34 6.46
CA GLY A 349 22.09 1.14 7.66
C GLY A 349 23.25 2.13 7.50
N ILE A 350 23.88 2.17 6.33
CA ILE A 350 24.89 3.16 5.97
C ILE A 350 24.62 3.60 4.53
N VAL A 351 23.82 4.66 4.37
CA VAL A 351 24.08 5.60 3.29
C VAL A 351 25.38 6.29 3.70
N GLU A 352 26.47 6.02 2.98
CA GLU A 352 27.74 6.71 3.24
C GLU A 352 27.57 8.18 2.87
N ALA A 353 27.20 8.99 3.86
CA ALA A 353 27.52 10.40 3.84
C ALA A 353 29.04 10.51 3.63
N HIS A 354 29.44 11.40 2.70
CA HIS A 354 30.83 11.68 2.30
C HIS A 354 31.50 10.73 1.28
N THR A 355 30.96 10.66 0.06
CA THR A 355 31.83 10.97 -1.11
C THR A 355 31.12 11.90 -2.09
N GLY A 356 31.64 13.12 -2.23
CA GLY A 356 31.12 14.10 -3.20
C GLY A 356 31.51 13.72 -4.63
N LYS A 357 30.61 13.03 -5.34
CA LYS A 357 30.64 12.89 -6.80
C LYS A 357 29.23 13.07 -7.36
N THR A 358 29.13 13.92 -8.38
CA THR A 358 27.89 14.32 -9.05
C THR A 358 27.14 13.15 -9.69
N PRO A 359 25.81 13.05 -9.51
CA PRO A 359 24.99 12.02 -10.13
C PRO A 359 24.66 12.38 -11.59
N THR A 360 25.60 12.13 -12.50
CA THR A 360 25.30 12.00 -13.94
C THR A 360 25.34 10.53 -14.35
N GLU A 361 24.40 9.74 -13.84
CA GLU A 361 24.10 8.44 -14.44
C GLU A 361 22.58 8.19 -14.43
N LYS A 362 22.10 7.69 -15.57
CA LYS A 362 20.66 7.59 -15.84
C LYS A 362 20.05 6.45 -15.02
N ILE A 363 18.88 6.69 -14.45
CA ILE A 363 17.99 5.63 -13.95
C ILE A 363 17.79 4.60 -15.09
N PRO A 364 18.16 3.32 -14.92
CA PRO A 364 17.95 2.31 -15.95
C PRO A 364 16.46 1.96 -16.04
N ASP A 365 15.81 2.46 -17.09
CA ASP A 365 14.50 1.98 -17.54
C ASP A 365 14.75 0.71 -18.35
N GLY A 366 14.59 -0.49 -17.74
CA GLY A 366 15.01 -1.73 -18.39
C GLY A 366 14.66 -3.02 -17.64
N THR A 367 14.03 -3.94 -18.36
CA THR A 367 13.73 -5.34 -18.00
C THR A 367 14.98 -6.21 -17.76
N ASP A 368 14.76 -7.29 -17.00
CA ASP A 368 15.68 -8.40 -16.63
C ASP A 368 16.76 -8.12 -15.58
N GLY A 369 16.68 -8.86 -14.45
CA GLY A 369 17.68 -8.86 -13.37
C GLY A 369 17.13 -8.61 -11.96
N THR A 370 16.20 -9.43 -11.46
CA THR A 370 15.75 -9.35 -10.05
C THR A 370 16.73 -10.04 -9.09
N ASP A 371 17.87 -9.42 -8.85
CA ASP A 371 18.83 -9.84 -7.79
C ASP A 371 18.34 -9.38 -6.41
N SER A 372 17.14 -9.83 -6.01
CA SER A 372 16.60 -9.61 -4.66
C SER A 372 17.46 -10.35 -3.63
N THR A 373 17.81 -9.72 -2.51
CA THR A 373 18.56 -10.41 -1.44
C THR A 373 17.74 -11.56 -0.82
N PRO A 374 18.35 -12.55 -0.14
CA PRO A 374 17.61 -13.56 0.62
C PRO A 374 16.61 -12.95 1.62
N ASN A 375 16.98 -11.84 2.29
CA ASN A 375 16.07 -11.09 3.17
C ASN A 375 14.85 -10.60 2.39
N GLN A 376 15.10 -9.82 1.32
CA GLN A 376 14.05 -9.23 0.50
C GLN A 376 13.09 -10.28 -0.08
N LEU A 377 13.60 -11.39 -0.60
CA LEU A 377 12.77 -12.45 -1.19
C LEU A 377 11.95 -13.20 -0.14
N LEU A 378 12.53 -13.52 1.02
CA LEU A 378 11.82 -14.22 2.10
C LEU A 378 10.76 -13.32 2.75
N LYS A 379 11.04 -12.04 3.00
CA LYS A 379 10.03 -11.07 3.45
C LYS A 379 8.94 -10.86 2.41
N SER A 380 9.31 -10.78 1.13
CA SER A 380 8.37 -10.66 0.00
C SER A 380 7.40 -11.85 -0.04
N TRP A 381 7.91 -13.08 0.05
CA TRP A 381 7.11 -14.30 0.15
C TRP A 381 6.19 -14.29 1.37
N TYR A 382 6.74 -14.01 2.55
CA TYR A 382 5.99 -14.03 3.80
C TYR A 382 4.87 -12.99 3.80
N GLN A 383 5.15 -11.76 3.37
CA GLN A 383 4.18 -10.68 3.30
C GLN A 383 3.01 -11.03 2.37
N PHE A 384 3.28 -11.66 1.22
CA PHE A 384 2.25 -12.13 0.29
C PHE A 384 1.34 -13.20 0.92
N VAL A 385 1.94 -14.23 1.55
CA VAL A 385 1.18 -15.27 2.28
C VAL A 385 0.36 -14.67 3.41
N TYR A 386 0.95 -13.78 4.20
CA TYR A 386 0.31 -13.13 5.35
C TYR A 386 -0.87 -12.24 4.92
N GLN A 387 -0.68 -11.35 3.95
CA GLN A 387 -1.75 -10.45 3.48
C GLN A 387 -2.89 -11.23 2.81
N ARG A 388 -2.61 -12.27 2.02
CA ARG A 388 -3.67 -13.13 1.45
C ARG A 388 -4.42 -13.89 2.53
N THR A 389 -3.71 -14.42 3.54
CA THR A 389 -4.31 -15.07 4.70
C THR A 389 -5.22 -14.11 5.45
N LEU A 390 -4.76 -12.89 5.73
CA LEU A 390 -5.51 -11.87 6.48
C LEU A 390 -6.77 -11.45 5.73
N ALA A 391 -6.69 -11.14 4.43
CA ALA A 391 -7.85 -10.79 3.62
C ALA A 391 -8.91 -11.91 3.60
N THR A 392 -8.47 -13.17 3.40
CA THR A 392 -9.36 -14.35 3.46
C THR A 392 -9.94 -14.57 4.85
N HIS A 393 -9.14 -14.32 5.90
CA HIS A 393 -9.58 -14.43 7.28
C HIS A 393 -10.70 -13.45 7.58
N LEU A 394 -10.58 -12.20 7.11
CA LEU A 394 -11.56 -11.13 7.31
C LEU A 394 -12.72 -11.14 6.28
N GLY A 395 -12.67 -12.00 5.26
CA GLY A 395 -13.68 -12.06 4.19
C GLY A 395 -13.65 -10.88 3.23
N ALA A 396 -12.46 -10.30 3.03
CA ALA A 396 -12.21 -9.16 2.15
C ALA A 396 -11.40 -9.57 0.91
N CYS A 397 -11.59 -8.85 -0.19
CA CYS A 397 -10.76 -8.99 -1.39
C CYS A 397 -9.45 -8.21 -1.20
N LEU A 398 -8.30 -8.87 -1.33
CA LEU A 398 -6.99 -8.19 -1.27
C LEU A 398 -6.70 -7.48 -2.58
N ILE A 399 -6.35 -6.19 -2.52
CA ILE A 399 -5.88 -5.43 -3.68
C ILE A 399 -4.54 -4.74 -3.49
N ALA A 400 -3.82 -4.55 -4.59
CA ALA A 400 -2.61 -3.73 -4.65
C ALA A 400 -2.83 -2.53 -5.58
N VAL A 401 -2.43 -1.33 -5.14
CA VAL A 401 -2.64 -0.09 -5.90
C VAL A 401 -1.31 0.62 -6.15
N ALA A 402 -0.89 0.65 -7.42
CA ALA A 402 0.40 1.23 -7.85
C ALA A 402 1.62 0.74 -7.05
N ALA A 403 1.51 -0.44 -6.42
CA ALA A 403 2.60 -1.08 -5.69
C ALA A 403 3.70 -1.55 -6.65
N THR A 404 4.95 -1.48 -6.21
CA THR A 404 6.05 -2.17 -6.88
C THR A 404 5.80 -3.68 -6.81
N PRO A 405 5.84 -4.42 -7.93
CA PRO A 405 5.54 -5.86 -7.91
C PRO A 405 6.43 -6.60 -6.92
N ASN A 406 5.82 -7.33 -6.00
CA ASN A 406 6.54 -8.08 -4.98
C ASN A 406 7.45 -9.12 -5.67
N ALA A 407 8.68 -9.29 -5.18
CA ALA A 407 9.67 -10.16 -5.81
C ALA A 407 9.17 -11.63 -5.92
N TYR A 408 8.37 -12.07 -4.95
CA TYR A 408 7.74 -13.38 -4.97
C TYR A 408 6.50 -13.45 -5.89
N GLU A 409 5.68 -12.39 -5.98
CA GLU A 409 4.52 -12.35 -6.90
C GLU A 409 4.94 -12.62 -8.36
N GLN A 410 6.10 -12.10 -8.77
CA GLN A 410 6.65 -12.36 -10.11
C GLN A 410 7.02 -13.84 -10.32
N ILE A 411 7.52 -14.51 -9.28
CA ILE A 411 7.86 -15.94 -9.31
C ILE A 411 6.59 -16.79 -9.33
N ALA A 412 5.61 -16.48 -8.46
CA ALA A 412 4.33 -17.17 -8.40
C ALA A 412 3.54 -17.04 -9.71
N GLY A 413 3.48 -15.83 -10.28
CA GLY A 413 2.82 -15.58 -11.57
C GLY A 413 3.44 -16.35 -12.73
N ARG A 414 4.78 -16.43 -12.81
CA ARG A 414 5.49 -17.24 -13.82
C ARG A 414 5.21 -18.73 -13.63
N SER A 415 5.37 -19.25 -12.40
CA SER A 415 5.13 -20.67 -12.10
C SER A 415 3.70 -21.12 -12.42
N MET A 416 2.71 -20.24 -12.26
CA MET A 416 1.31 -20.56 -12.60
C MET A 416 1.03 -20.48 -14.10
N ALA A 417 1.72 -19.60 -14.83
CA ALA A 417 1.67 -19.58 -16.30
C ALA A 417 2.33 -20.83 -16.91
N ASP A 418 3.50 -21.22 -16.42
CA ASP A 418 4.23 -22.42 -16.86
C ASP A 418 3.37 -23.69 -16.68
N PHE A 419 2.68 -23.83 -15.55
CA PHE A 419 1.75 -24.94 -15.28
C PHE A 419 0.58 -25.00 -16.27
N ILE A 420 0.01 -23.84 -16.63
CA ILE A 420 -1.10 -23.75 -17.58
C ILE A 420 -0.64 -24.11 -19.00
N GLU A 421 0.57 -23.73 -19.40
CA GLU A 421 1.13 -24.12 -20.70
C GLU A 421 1.43 -25.63 -20.76
N GLU A 422 1.92 -26.22 -19.66
CA GLU A 422 2.19 -27.66 -19.56
C GLU A 422 0.91 -28.51 -19.63
N GLU A 423 -0.16 -28.14 -18.91
CA GLU A 423 -1.48 -28.79 -19.06
C GLU A 423 -2.06 -28.62 -20.48
N ALA A 424 -1.93 -27.43 -21.07
CA ALA A 424 -2.43 -27.14 -22.42
C ALA A 424 -1.69 -27.94 -23.51
N GLY A 425 -0.42 -28.29 -23.28
CA GLY A 425 0.37 -29.17 -24.15
C GLY A 425 -0.19 -30.60 -24.23
N ILE A 426 -0.64 -31.14 -23.10
CA ILE A 426 -1.17 -32.52 -22.99
C ILE A 426 -2.62 -32.60 -23.50
N PHE A 427 -3.44 -31.57 -23.25
CA PHE A 427 -4.89 -31.61 -23.49
C PHE A 427 -5.37 -31.15 -24.88
N ARG A 428 -4.47 -30.85 -25.83
CA ARG A 428 -4.82 -30.33 -27.17
C ARG A 428 -5.76 -31.24 -28.01
N LYS A 429 -6.04 -32.47 -27.56
CA LYS A 429 -7.00 -33.42 -28.19
C LYS A 429 -8.40 -33.49 -27.56
N MET A 430 -8.68 -32.82 -26.42
CA MET A 430 -9.97 -32.99 -25.70
C MET A 430 -10.66 -31.69 -25.22
N VAL A 431 -10.11 -30.51 -25.49
CA VAL A 431 -10.62 -29.22 -24.97
C VAL A 431 -11.65 -28.57 -25.90
N ARG A 432 -12.85 -29.15 -25.98
CA ARG A 432 -14.07 -28.41 -26.35
C ARG A 432 -15.22 -28.56 -25.35
N SER A 433 -15.27 -29.63 -24.55
CA SER A 433 -16.38 -29.88 -23.61
C SER A 433 -16.06 -29.65 -22.12
N PHE A 434 -14.78 -29.48 -21.75
CA PHE A 434 -14.35 -29.36 -20.34
C PHE A 434 -14.12 -27.92 -19.83
N LYS A 435 -14.58 -26.91 -20.58
CA LYS A 435 -14.30 -25.48 -20.33
C LYS A 435 -15.04 -24.86 -19.12
N HIS A 436 -15.65 -25.68 -18.28
CA HIS A 436 -16.51 -25.27 -17.15
C HIS A 436 -16.06 -25.80 -15.77
N LEU A 437 -14.94 -26.52 -15.68
CA LEU A 437 -14.49 -27.17 -14.43
C LEU A 437 -13.11 -26.71 -13.93
N THR A 438 -12.45 -25.78 -14.64
CA THR A 438 -11.14 -25.20 -14.26
C THR A 438 -11.16 -23.67 -14.35
N THR A 439 -11.97 -23.04 -13.51
CA THR A 439 -12.03 -21.57 -13.35
C THR A 439 -11.39 -21.11 -12.05
N ALA A 440 -10.07 -21.22 -11.98
CA ALA A 440 -9.20 -20.50 -11.03
C ALA A 440 -7.94 -20.07 -11.78
N ASN A 441 -8.11 -19.19 -12.76
CA ASN A 441 -7.05 -18.68 -13.63
C ASN A 441 -6.35 -17.48 -12.97
N PRO A 442 -5.03 -17.26 -13.15
CA PRO A 442 -4.28 -16.11 -12.62
C PRO A 442 -4.62 -14.77 -13.32
N SER A 443 -5.87 -14.58 -13.72
CA SER A 443 -6.39 -13.46 -14.51
C SER A 443 -7.43 -12.62 -13.75
N SER A 444 -7.56 -12.82 -12.44
CA SER A 444 -8.52 -12.17 -11.55
C SER A 444 -8.13 -10.74 -11.17
N SER A 445 -7.68 -9.93 -12.15
CA SER A 445 -7.20 -8.56 -11.92
C SER A 445 -7.91 -7.48 -12.75
N LEU A 446 -8.44 -6.46 -12.07
CA LEU A 446 -9.13 -5.31 -12.68
C LEU A 446 -8.23 -4.07 -12.67
N THR A 447 -7.37 -3.97 -13.68
CA THR A 447 -6.18 -3.10 -13.71
C THR A 447 -6.44 -1.62 -14.03
N LEU A 448 -6.25 -0.69 -13.08
CA LEU A 448 -6.16 0.78 -13.32
C LEU A 448 -4.72 1.25 -13.11
N SER A 449 -4.05 1.86 -14.10
CA SER A 449 -2.59 2.11 -13.98
C SER A 449 -2.18 3.22 -13.02
N GLY A 450 -0.89 3.21 -12.64
CA GLY A 450 -0.26 4.25 -11.84
C GLY A 450 -0.39 5.68 -12.39
N SER A 451 -0.64 5.88 -13.70
CA SER A 451 -1.00 7.21 -14.21
C SER A 451 -2.39 7.62 -13.72
N ILE A 452 -3.37 6.71 -13.75
CA ILE A 452 -4.72 6.92 -13.21
C ILE A 452 -4.64 7.14 -11.70
N THR A 453 -3.88 6.33 -10.96
CA THR A 453 -3.67 6.53 -9.51
C THR A 453 -3.07 7.91 -9.22
N LYS A 454 -2.09 8.36 -10.02
CA LYS A 454 -1.51 9.71 -9.88
C LYS A 454 -2.49 10.83 -10.23
N ILE A 455 -3.30 10.66 -11.28
CA ILE A 455 -4.36 11.60 -11.68
C ILE A 455 -5.41 11.72 -10.56
N LEU A 456 -5.92 10.58 -10.06
CA LEU A 456 -6.84 10.53 -8.93
C LEU A 456 -6.25 11.14 -7.67
N GLY A 457 -4.94 11.01 -7.45
CA GLY A 457 -4.22 11.64 -6.34
C GLY A 457 -4.21 13.17 -6.45
N GLY A 458 -3.89 13.70 -7.64
CA GLY A 458 -3.86 15.14 -7.90
C GLY A 458 -5.22 15.82 -8.05
N MET A 459 -6.29 15.04 -8.21
CA MET A 459 -7.65 15.56 -8.38
C MET A 459 -8.14 16.30 -7.13
N PRO A 460 -8.68 17.53 -7.23
CA PRO A 460 -9.27 18.24 -6.10
C PRO A 460 -10.47 17.48 -5.50
N TYR A 461 -10.71 17.64 -4.20
CA TYR A 461 -11.78 16.94 -3.45
C TYR A 461 -13.15 17.01 -4.12
N HIS A 462 -13.57 18.21 -4.55
CA HIS A 462 -14.86 18.44 -5.17
C HIS A 462 -14.95 17.80 -6.57
N VAL A 463 -13.87 17.85 -7.37
CA VAL A 463 -13.81 17.21 -8.69
C VAL A 463 -13.96 15.70 -8.56
N PHE A 464 -13.29 15.08 -7.58
CA PHE A 464 -13.44 13.64 -7.34
C PHE A 464 -14.85 13.25 -6.90
N SER A 465 -15.50 14.06 -6.07
CA SER A 465 -16.89 13.83 -5.64
C SER A 465 -17.87 13.97 -6.82
N CYS A 466 -17.73 15.00 -7.65
CA CYS A 466 -18.53 15.18 -8.87
C CYS A 466 -18.31 14.03 -9.86
N PHE A 467 -17.06 13.65 -10.11
CA PHE A 467 -16.71 12.48 -10.94
C PHE A 467 -17.40 11.20 -10.43
N CYS A 468 -17.37 10.91 -9.12
CA CYS A 468 -18.04 9.73 -8.56
C CYS A 468 -19.56 9.75 -8.79
N TYR A 469 -20.19 10.94 -8.75
CA TYR A 469 -21.61 11.10 -9.00
C TYR A 469 -21.98 10.94 -10.49
N GLU A 470 -21.25 11.62 -11.38
CA GLU A 470 -21.49 11.61 -12.82
C GLU A 470 -21.14 10.26 -13.47
N ALA A 471 -19.99 9.70 -13.12
CA ALA A 471 -19.51 8.43 -13.65
C ALA A 471 -20.11 7.20 -12.94
N ARG A 472 -21.07 7.37 -12.02
CA ARG A 472 -21.64 6.30 -11.17
C ARG A 472 -21.98 5.02 -11.93
N THR A 473 -22.62 5.14 -13.09
CA THR A 473 -23.03 3.98 -13.93
C THR A 473 -21.82 3.26 -14.52
N THR A 474 -20.77 3.98 -14.90
CA THR A 474 -19.52 3.39 -15.42
C THR A 474 -18.72 2.73 -14.31
N ILE A 475 -18.64 3.38 -13.14
CA ILE A 475 -18.03 2.83 -11.94
C ILE A 475 -18.75 1.54 -11.53
N ASP A 476 -20.08 1.54 -11.45
CA ASP A 476 -20.84 0.34 -11.07
C ASP A 476 -20.71 -0.78 -12.11
N ASN A 477 -20.70 -0.48 -13.41
CA ASN A 477 -20.41 -1.48 -14.45
C ASN A 477 -19.00 -2.09 -14.30
N TRP A 478 -18.01 -1.28 -13.90
CA TRP A 478 -16.65 -1.76 -13.63
C TRP A 478 -16.59 -2.61 -12.34
N ARG A 479 -17.25 -2.18 -11.26
CA ARG A 479 -17.39 -2.93 -10.00
C ARG A 479 -18.14 -4.25 -10.14
N ASN A 480 -19.06 -4.34 -11.11
CA ASN A 480 -19.80 -5.56 -11.42
C ASN A 480 -18.99 -6.57 -12.27
N CYS A 481 -17.76 -6.24 -12.68
CA CYS A 481 -16.89 -7.18 -13.35
C CYS A 481 -16.33 -8.22 -12.36
N SER A 482 -16.63 -9.48 -12.60
CA SER A 482 -16.10 -10.64 -11.88
C SER A 482 -15.00 -11.36 -12.69
N PRO A 483 -14.22 -12.28 -12.10
CA PRO A 483 -13.36 -13.19 -12.86
C PRO A 483 -14.12 -14.06 -13.88
N THR A 484 -15.42 -14.31 -13.64
CA THR A 484 -16.34 -15.01 -14.55
C THR A 484 -16.85 -14.13 -15.71
N THR A 485 -16.62 -12.82 -15.67
CA THR A 485 -17.00 -11.87 -16.73
C THR A 485 -16.08 -11.99 -17.94
N PRO A 486 -16.59 -11.93 -19.20
CA PRO A 486 -15.74 -12.02 -20.39
C PRO A 486 -14.64 -10.95 -20.43
N LEU A 487 -13.40 -11.36 -20.71
CA LEU A 487 -12.21 -10.48 -20.76
C LEU A 487 -12.37 -9.23 -21.64
N ARG A 488 -13.14 -9.32 -22.74
CA ARG A 488 -13.46 -8.17 -23.61
C ARG A 488 -14.32 -7.12 -22.87
N THR A 489 -15.26 -7.58 -22.06
CA THR A 489 -16.18 -6.75 -21.27
C THR A 489 -15.44 -6.10 -20.10
N GLN A 490 -14.63 -6.86 -19.36
CA GLN A 490 -13.73 -6.32 -18.33
C GLN A 490 -12.84 -5.20 -18.90
N LYS A 491 -12.14 -5.46 -20.02
CA LYS A 491 -11.28 -4.47 -20.70
C LYS A 491 -12.04 -3.22 -21.17
N LEU A 492 -13.29 -3.37 -21.61
CA LEU A 492 -14.14 -2.25 -22.00
C LEU A 492 -14.50 -1.37 -20.80
N HIS A 493 -15.00 -1.97 -19.70
CA HIS A 493 -15.38 -1.20 -18.51
C HIS A 493 -14.17 -0.52 -17.86
N THR A 494 -13.04 -1.21 -17.73
CA THR A 494 -11.78 -0.61 -17.24
C THR A 494 -11.35 0.57 -18.10
N ARG A 495 -11.42 0.46 -19.44
CA ARG A 495 -11.08 1.57 -20.35
C ARG A 495 -12.06 2.75 -20.25
N ASN A 496 -13.35 2.49 -20.10
CA ASN A 496 -14.35 3.53 -19.94
C ASN A 496 -14.13 4.30 -18.62
N THR A 497 -13.86 3.60 -17.51
CA THR A 497 -13.50 4.21 -16.23
C THR A 497 -12.23 5.05 -16.36
N ALA A 498 -11.17 4.50 -16.97
CA ALA A 498 -9.91 5.22 -17.21
C ALA A 498 -10.11 6.51 -18.02
N TYR A 499 -10.89 6.44 -19.10
CA TYR A 499 -11.19 7.59 -19.96
C TYR A 499 -11.94 8.70 -19.21
N LEU A 500 -12.97 8.35 -18.42
CA LEU A 500 -13.72 9.34 -17.66
C LEU A 500 -12.88 9.99 -16.54
N ILE A 501 -11.97 9.24 -15.91
CA ILE A 501 -11.02 9.80 -14.93
C ILE A 501 -10.08 10.80 -15.61
N GLN A 502 -9.53 10.46 -16.77
CA GLN A 502 -8.67 11.35 -17.54
C GLN A 502 -9.43 12.63 -17.94
N LYS A 503 -10.63 12.51 -18.51
CA LYS A 503 -11.47 13.66 -18.88
C LYS A 503 -11.75 14.58 -17.69
N ALA A 504 -12.14 14.02 -16.54
CA ALA A 504 -12.41 14.79 -15.32
C ALA A 504 -11.16 15.49 -14.75
N SER A 505 -9.95 15.10 -15.15
CA SER A 505 -8.70 15.80 -14.80
C SER A 505 -8.26 16.84 -15.83
N GLU A 506 -8.65 16.67 -17.10
CA GLU A 506 -8.31 17.59 -18.19
C GLU A 506 -9.08 18.91 -18.10
N GLU A 507 -10.32 18.90 -17.60
CA GLU A 507 -11.18 20.10 -17.41
C GLU A 507 -10.61 21.14 -16.41
N VAL A 508 -9.41 20.93 -15.85
CA VAL A 508 -8.73 21.82 -14.90
C VAL A 508 -7.37 22.35 -15.40
N SER A 509 -6.70 21.72 -16.39
CA SER A 509 -5.29 22.03 -16.72
C SER A 509 -5.09 22.96 -17.93
N LEU A 510 -5.33 24.27 -17.74
CA LEU A 510 -4.96 25.31 -18.72
C LEU A 510 -3.46 25.28 -19.13
N LEU A 511 -2.59 24.76 -18.25
CA LEU A 511 -1.14 24.70 -18.47
C LEU A 511 -0.71 23.50 -19.33
N ASP A 512 -1.38 22.36 -19.21
CA ASP A 512 -1.16 21.24 -20.13
C ASP A 512 -1.88 21.46 -21.46
N ASP A 513 -3.02 22.16 -21.47
CA ASP A 513 -3.62 22.70 -22.70
C ASP A 513 -2.65 23.62 -23.44
N ALA A 514 -1.90 24.49 -22.72
CA ALA A 514 -0.87 25.32 -23.35
C ALA A 514 0.30 24.51 -23.93
N LYS A 515 0.74 23.41 -23.29
CA LYS A 515 1.75 22.48 -23.86
C LYS A 515 1.19 21.70 -25.05
N GLY A 516 -0.04 21.23 -24.95
CA GLY A 516 -0.78 20.55 -26.01
C GLY A 516 -0.91 21.47 -27.23
N MET A 517 -1.42 22.69 -27.04
CA MET A 517 -1.45 23.74 -28.06
C MET A 517 -0.07 24.04 -28.63
N ARG A 518 1.00 24.16 -27.83
CA ARG A 518 2.35 24.41 -28.37
C ARG A 518 2.82 23.29 -29.29
N ASN A 519 2.54 22.04 -28.94
CA ASN A 519 2.88 20.89 -29.78
C ASN A 519 1.97 20.79 -31.03
N LYS A 520 0.67 21.11 -30.90
CA LYS A 520 -0.27 21.20 -32.05
C LYS A 520 0.19 22.30 -33.02
N THR A 521 0.43 23.52 -32.54
CA THR A 521 0.93 24.65 -33.34
C THR A 521 2.27 24.34 -34.02
N ALA A 522 3.20 23.66 -33.33
CA ALA A 522 4.46 23.22 -33.94
C ALA A 522 4.24 22.19 -35.06
N LEU A 523 3.33 21.21 -34.87
CA LEU A 523 2.97 20.24 -35.89
C LEU A 523 2.28 20.89 -37.09
N THR A 524 1.32 21.80 -36.85
CA THR A 524 0.64 22.57 -37.90
C THR A 524 1.63 23.44 -38.68
N PHE A 525 2.61 24.05 -38.03
CA PHE A 525 3.65 24.85 -38.69
C PHE A 525 4.57 24.00 -39.57
N VAL A 526 4.96 22.80 -39.11
CA VAL A 526 5.74 21.84 -39.91
C VAL A 526 4.93 21.32 -41.11
N LEU A 527 3.64 21.01 -40.92
CA LEU A 527 2.75 20.59 -42.01
C LEU A 527 2.52 21.71 -43.03
N ALA A 528 2.37 22.96 -42.58
CA ALA A 528 2.27 24.13 -43.46
C ALA A 528 3.56 24.35 -44.28
N LEU A 529 4.74 24.22 -43.64
CA LEU A 529 6.03 24.26 -44.35
C LEU A 529 6.13 23.14 -45.40
N ILE A 530 5.77 21.90 -45.05
CA ILE A 530 5.75 20.78 -46.00
C ILE A 530 4.81 21.07 -47.17
N SER A 531 3.63 21.63 -46.94
CA SER A 531 2.71 22.03 -48.01
C SER A 531 3.35 23.06 -48.95
N VAL A 532 3.95 24.13 -48.41
CA VAL A 532 4.61 25.19 -49.20
C VAL A 532 5.81 24.64 -49.99
N PHE A 533 6.59 23.73 -49.41
CA PHE A 533 7.69 23.07 -50.12
C PHE A 533 7.20 22.11 -51.21
N CYS A 534 6.10 21.38 -50.99
CA CYS A 534 5.47 20.56 -52.04
C CYS A 534 4.95 21.44 -53.19
N ASP A 535 4.29 22.56 -52.90
CA ASP A 535 3.80 23.50 -53.91
C ASP A 535 4.93 24.12 -54.74
N GLN A 536 6.05 24.52 -54.13
CA GLN A 536 7.17 25.12 -54.84
C GLN A 536 8.06 24.11 -55.60
N ILE A 537 8.32 22.92 -55.04
CA ILE A 537 9.30 21.97 -55.59
C ILE A 537 8.65 20.90 -56.46
N TRP A 538 7.42 20.46 -56.14
CA TRP A 538 6.84 19.27 -56.76
C TRP A 538 5.73 19.58 -57.76
N PHE A 539 4.89 20.59 -57.51
CA PHE A 539 3.70 20.86 -58.32
C PHE A 539 3.87 21.94 -59.40
N ASN A 540 5.05 22.56 -59.49
CA ASN A 540 5.32 23.66 -60.43
C ASN A 540 5.69 23.18 -61.84
N ASP A 541 6.32 22.00 -61.95
CA ASP A 541 6.46 21.27 -63.21
C ASP A 541 5.22 20.39 -63.41
N GLY A 542 4.47 20.60 -64.50
CA GLY A 542 3.15 20.02 -64.78
C GLY A 542 3.08 18.51 -65.06
N THR A 543 3.89 17.71 -64.35
CA THR A 543 4.02 16.26 -64.46
C THR A 543 3.33 15.49 -63.34
N VAL A 544 2.92 16.15 -62.25
CA VAL A 544 2.28 15.48 -61.11
C VAL A 544 0.76 15.38 -61.30
N PRO A 545 0.16 14.18 -61.22
CA PRO A 545 -1.28 14.02 -61.40
C PRO A 545 -2.13 14.70 -60.32
N LEU A 546 -3.24 15.31 -60.74
CA LEU A 546 -4.21 15.99 -59.86
C LEU A 546 -4.74 15.12 -58.69
N TRP A 547 -4.85 13.80 -58.88
CA TRP A 547 -5.27 12.89 -57.81
C TRP A 547 -4.23 12.79 -56.68
N LEU A 548 -2.95 13.00 -56.98
CA LEU A 548 -1.85 12.93 -56.02
C LEU A 548 -1.83 14.20 -55.15
N VAL A 549 -2.13 15.37 -55.72
CA VAL A 549 -2.41 16.62 -54.98
C VAL A 549 -3.49 16.37 -53.93
N VAL A 550 -4.65 15.85 -54.35
CA VAL A 550 -5.81 15.61 -53.47
C VAL A 550 -5.46 14.64 -52.33
N ILE A 551 -4.68 13.58 -52.60
CA ILE A 551 -4.24 12.67 -51.54
C ILE A 551 -3.28 13.36 -50.55
N VAL A 552 -2.34 14.18 -51.02
CA VAL A 552 -1.43 14.92 -50.13
C VAL A 552 -2.20 15.94 -49.28
N THR A 553 -3.11 16.72 -49.87
CA THR A 553 -3.95 17.66 -49.12
C THR A 553 -4.84 16.93 -48.10
N TRP A 554 -5.44 15.81 -48.49
CA TRP A 554 -6.23 14.97 -47.57
C TRP A 554 -5.38 14.45 -46.41
N PHE A 555 -4.21 13.89 -46.70
CA PHE A 555 -3.27 13.39 -45.70
C PHE A 555 -2.82 14.49 -44.73
N VAL A 556 -2.45 15.67 -45.24
CA VAL A 556 -2.09 16.84 -44.40
C VAL A 556 -3.26 17.28 -43.51
N SER A 557 -4.50 17.26 -44.01
CA SER A 557 -5.68 17.64 -43.23
C SER A 557 -6.07 16.61 -42.16
N VAL A 558 -5.75 15.33 -42.37
CA VAL A 558 -6.24 14.19 -41.55
C VAL A 558 -5.16 13.64 -40.59
N VAL A 559 -3.87 13.93 -40.84
CA VAL A 559 -2.76 13.59 -39.93
C VAL A 559 -2.89 14.19 -38.52
N PRO A 560 -3.37 15.43 -38.30
CA PRO A 560 -3.60 15.97 -36.95
C PRO A 560 -4.58 15.10 -36.16
N ASP A 561 -5.72 14.73 -36.75
CA ASP A 561 -6.75 13.91 -36.12
C ASP A 561 -6.24 12.49 -35.81
N PHE A 562 -5.45 11.89 -36.72
CA PHE A 562 -4.77 10.62 -36.43
C PHE A 562 -3.67 10.77 -35.37
N GLY A 563 -3.00 11.91 -35.29
CA GLY A 563 -2.02 12.23 -34.25
C GLY A 563 -2.67 12.30 -32.87
N GLU A 564 -3.80 12.98 -32.75
CA GLU A 564 -4.62 13.00 -31.54
C GLU A 564 -5.18 11.63 -31.20
N LEU A 565 -5.70 10.88 -32.19
CA LEU A 565 -6.16 9.50 -31.99
C LEU A 565 -5.02 8.58 -31.53
N PHE A 566 -3.81 8.71 -32.07
CA PHE A 566 -2.67 7.88 -31.69
C PHE A 566 -2.11 8.27 -30.31
N ALA A 567 -2.07 9.57 -29.99
CA ALA A 567 -1.74 10.07 -28.65
C ALA A 567 -2.77 9.59 -27.61
N TRP A 568 -4.07 9.61 -27.95
CA TRP A 568 -5.16 9.09 -27.13
C TRP A 568 -5.07 7.57 -26.97
N ILE A 569 -4.89 6.79 -28.04
CA ILE A 569 -4.68 5.33 -27.99
C ILE A 569 -3.45 4.98 -27.13
N ARG A 570 -2.37 5.76 -27.24
CA ARG A 570 -1.13 5.58 -26.46
C ARG A 570 -1.31 5.99 -25.00
N GLY A 571 -2.05 7.06 -24.71
CA GLY A 571 -2.46 7.48 -23.38
C GLY A 571 -3.31 6.42 -22.68
N VAL A 572 -4.34 5.92 -23.36
CA VAL A 572 -5.23 4.86 -22.86
C VAL A 572 -4.50 3.52 -22.70
N HIS A 573 -3.52 3.18 -23.54
CA HIS A 573 -2.67 1.98 -23.34
C HIS A 573 -1.63 2.16 -22.22
N SER A 574 -1.04 3.34 -22.07
CA SER A 574 -0.17 3.69 -20.94
C SER A 574 -0.94 3.59 -19.62
N SER A 575 -2.18 4.08 -19.62
CA SER A 575 -3.07 4.13 -18.46
C SER A 575 -3.69 2.78 -18.06
N ALA A 576 -3.26 1.67 -18.67
CA ALA A 576 -3.73 0.32 -18.36
C ALA A 576 -2.73 -0.58 -17.59
N LYS A 577 -1.48 -0.14 -17.33
CA LYS A 577 -0.41 -0.94 -16.70
C LYS A 577 -0.30 -0.87 -15.16
N THR A 578 -1.31 -1.28 -14.39
CA THR A 578 -1.07 -1.68 -12.98
C THR A 578 -1.98 -2.81 -12.59
N VAL A 579 -1.35 -3.88 -12.10
CA VAL A 579 -2.03 -5.11 -11.72
C VAL A 579 -2.75 -4.89 -10.41
N VAL A 580 -4.07 -4.76 -10.46
CA VAL A 580 -4.92 -4.96 -9.28
C VAL A 580 -5.09 -6.47 -9.14
N PHE A 581 -4.14 -7.14 -8.49
CA PHE A 581 -4.52 -8.35 -7.74
C PHE A 581 -5.69 -7.98 -6.80
N MET A 582 -6.56 -8.86 -6.32
CA MET A 582 -6.66 -10.32 -6.51
C MET A 582 -8.12 -10.77 -6.38
N GLY A 583 -8.51 -11.82 -7.13
CA GLY A 583 -9.67 -12.66 -6.81
C GLY A 583 -9.25 -14.13 -6.78
N ASP A 584 -9.93 -14.95 -5.97
CA ASP A 584 -9.52 -16.31 -5.63
C ASP A 584 -9.22 -17.25 -6.83
#